data_AF-A0A367XMZ7-F1
#
_entry.id   AF-A0A367XMZ7-F1
#
_cell.length_a   1.000
_cell.length_b   1.000
_cell.length_c   1.000
_cell.angle_alpha   90.00
_cell.angle_beta   90.00
_cell.angle_gamma   90.00
#
_symmetry.space_group_name_H-M   'P 1'
#
loop_
_entity.id
_entity.type
_entity.pdbx_description
1 polymer ?
#
loop_
_entity_poly.entity_id
_entity_poly.type
_entity_poly.pdbx_seq_one_letter_code
_entity_poly.pdbx_strand_id
1 'polypeptide(L)'
;MNVSTSALGVRRRKVATQNIDDEENSAVLKLGPEFQLDQITNQGEKQKLIALNVSEARLLIRAALKERKKSSNKKKKNSNGLLSNGRNGGIDAMDEDSHHRHGGDGIDTGDVGGDGDGDEEEDDDVDEKEDEISNIELAGPNSNEVVHKTLNYLTNFSRFKNTSSVETVEKLLNDFSEHCNEPLHPFELAQLGTLECEDSEEAKSLIPSLTNKVSDVQLQTLLTELRKYQTLS
;
A
#
# COMPACT_ATOMS: atom_id res chain seq x y z
N MET A 1 16.34 -4.44 27.14
CA MET A 1 16.06 -5.37 26.03
C MET A 1 14.85 -4.83 25.30
N ASN A 2 14.88 -4.73 23.98
CA ASN A 2 13.74 -4.25 23.20
C ASN A 2 12.64 -5.32 23.20
N VAL A 3 11.39 -4.90 23.24
CA VAL A 3 10.24 -5.81 23.17
C VAL A 3 9.92 -6.04 21.69
N SER A 4 9.93 -7.31 21.25
CA SER A 4 9.55 -7.69 19.89
C SER A 4 8.04 -7.54 19.65
N THR A 5 7.65 -7.40 18.39
CA THR A 5 6.24 -7.39 17.99
C THR A 5 5.59 -8.75 18.25
N SER A 6 4.31 -8.74 18.63
CA SER A 6 3.50 -9.94 18.86
C SER A 6 2.42 -10.10 17.80
N ALA A 7 2.10 -11.33 17.43
CA ALA A 7 0.98 -11.66 16.54
C ALA A 7 -0.26 -12.12 17.33
N LEU A 8 -1.45 -11.85 16.79
CA LEU A 8 -2.73 -12.32 17.33
C LEU A 8 -3.00 -13.76 16.86
N GLY A 9 -3.80 -14.52 17.64
CA GLY A 9 -4.23 -15.86 17.26
C GLY A 9 -3.17 -16.98 17.37
N VAL A 10 -1.89 -16.63 17.54
CA VAL A 10 -0.81 -17.62 17.66
C VAL A 10 -0.86 -18.33 19.02
N ARG A 11 -0.89 -19.67 18.99
CA ARG A 11 -0.87 -20.48 20.22
C ARG A 11 0.43 -20.27 20.98
N ARG A 12 0.33 -20.08 22.30
CA ARG A 12 1.51 -20.09 23.17
C ARG A 12 2.22 -21.44 23.07
N ARG A 13 3.48 -21.43 22.63
CA ARG A 13 4.35 -22.61 22.66
C ARG A 13 4.43 -23.14 24.09
N LYS A 14 4.13 -24.43 24.28
CA LYS A 14 4.32 -25.12 25.56
C LYS A 14 5.73 -25.71 25.58
N VAL A 15 6.33 -25.83 26.77
CA VAL A 15 7.72 -26.32 26.94
C VAL A 15 7.94 -27.68 26.27
N ALA A 16 6.92 -28.56 26.25
CA ALA A 16 7.00 -29.88 25.64
C ALA A 16 7.02 -29.88 24.09
N THR A 17 6.72 -28.75 23.43
CA THR A 17 6.70 -28.61 21.97
C THR A 17 7.83 -27.71 21.46
N GLN A 18 8.88 -27.48 22.26
CA GLN A 18 10.02 -26.64 21.86
C GLN A 18 10.81 -27.17 20.67
N ASN A 19 10.69 -28.48 20.36
CA ASN A 19 11.47 -29.16 19.33
C ASN A 19 10.61 -29.79 18.22
N ILE A 20 9.31 -29.45 18.14
CA ILE A 20 8.52 -29.86 16.97
C ILE A 20 8.74 -28.76 15.95
N ASP A 21 9.81 -28.92 15.16
CA ASP A 21 9.90 -28.34 13.84
C ASP A 21 8.74 -28.95 13.03
N ASP A 22 7.57 -28.33 13.10
CA ASP A 22 6.54 -28.57 12.09
C ASP A 22 7.17 -28.07 10.78
N GLU A 23 7.72 -29.00 9.98
CA GLU A 23 8.46 -28.68 8.76
C GLU A 23 7.55 -27.88 7.81
N GLU A 24 7.79 -26.57 7.76
CA GLU A 24 7.04 -25.64 6.93
C GLU A 24 7.31 -25.94 5.46
N ASN A 25 6.25 -26.08 4.68
CA ASN A 25 6.36 -26.38 3.26
C ASN A 25 5.22 -25.70 2.48
N SER A 26 5.57 -24.62 1.79
CA SER A 26 4.66 -23.83 0.98
C SER A 26 4.07 -24.60 -0.21
N ALA A 27 4.83 -25.56 -0.78
CA ALA A 27 4.36 -26.35 -1.92
C ALA A 27 3.15 -27.24 -1.58
N VAL A 28 2.96 -27.54 -0.29
CA VAL A 28 1.80 -28.29 0.24
C VAL A 28 0.92 -27.44 1.15
N LEU A 29 1.04 -26.11 1.07
CA LEU A 29 0.28 -25.14 1.88
C LEU A 29 0.40 -25.35 3.41
N LYS A 30 1.48 -25.99 3.85
CA LYS A 30 1.83 -26.08 5.28
C LYS A 30 2.66 -24.87 5.67
N LEU A 31 1.97 -23.73 5.78
CA LEU A 31 2.57 -22.49 6.26
C LEU A 31 2.68 -22.49 7.79
N GLY A 32 3.58 -21.68 8.33
CA GLY A 32 3.75 -21.51 9.78
C GLY A 32 2.46 -21.04 10.47
N PRO A 33 2.38 -21.18 11.82
CA PRO A 33 1.18 -20.85 12.58
C PRO A 33 0.75 -19.39 12.48
N GLU A 34 1.66 -18.48 12.15
CA GLU A 34 1.40 -17.07 11.87
C GLU A 34 0.67 -16.84 10.54
N PHE A 35 0.74 -17.79 9.60
CA PHE A 35 0.23 -17.67 8.24
C PHE A 35 -0.87 -18.69 7.92
N GLN A 36 -1.63 -19.10 8.94
CA GLN A 36 -2.81 -19.96 8.75
C GLN A 36 -3.89 -19.26 7.91
N LEU A 37 -4.71 -20.04 7.21
CA LEU A 37 -5.78 -19.51 6.37
C LEU A 37 -6.77 -18.66 7.16
N ASP A 38 -7.14 -19.07 8.37
CA ASP A 38 -8.04 -18.32 9.25
C ASP A 38 -7.21 -17.44 10.21
N GLN A 39 -7.30 -16.13 10.01
CA GLN A 39 -6.61 -15.10 10.76
C GLN A 39 -7.60 -14.35 11.67
N ILE A 40 -7.05 -13.60 12.64
CA ILE A 40 -7.83 -12.77 13.55
C ILE A 40 -7.33 -11.34 13.46
N THR A 41 -8.25 -10.39 13.20
CA THR A 41 -7.94 -8.97 13.12
C THR A 41 -7.69 -8.36 14.50
N ASN A 42 -7.19 -7.12 14.54
CA ASN A 42 -7.02 -6.39 15.81
C ASN A 42 -8.35 -6.11 16.53
N GLN A 43 -9.48 -6.16 15.80
CA GLN A 43 -10.84 -6.03 16.33
C GLN A 43 -11.38 -7.37 16.87
N GLY A 44 -10.63 -8.47 16.72
CA GLY A 44 -11.04 -9.81 17.13
C GLY A 44 -11.95 -10.52 16.12
N GLU A 45 -12.12 -9.96 14.92
CA GLU A 45 -12.92 -10.55 13.85
C GLU A 45 -12.11 -11.60 13.09
N LYS A 46 -12.80 -12.60 12.54
CA LYS A 46 -12.16 -13.60 11.68
C LYS A 46 -11.98 -13.04 10.28
N GLN A 47 -10.80 -13.23 9.70
CA GLN A 47 -10.48 -12.85 8.33
C GLN A 47 -9.69 -13.97 7.67
N LYS A 48 -9.81 -14.14 6.34
CA LYS A 48 -8.90 -15.02 5.61
C LYS A 48 -7.49 -14.41 5.55
N LEU A 49 -6.47 -15.25 5.41
CA LEU A 49 -5.10 -14.84 5.16
C LEU A 49 -5.03 -13.89 3.96
N ILE A 50 -4.34 -12.78 4.13
CA ILE A 50 -4.00 -11.86 3.04
C ILE A 50 -2.68 -12.32 2.45
N ALA A 51 -2.69 -12.68 1.17
CA ALA A 51 -1.49 -12.90 0.38
C ALA A 51 -1.56 -11.98 -0.83
N LEU A 52 -0.47 -11.25 -1.08
CA LEU A 52 -0.41 -10.26 -2.15
C LEU A 52 0.49 -10.78 -3.26
N ASN A 53 0.06 -10.64 -4.50
CA ASN A 53 0.99 -10.74 -5.62
C ASN A 53 1.93 -9.52 -5.65
N VAL A 54 3.02 -9.61 -6.41
CA VAL A 54 4.04 -8.54 -6.48
C VAL A 54 3.46 -7.19 -6.90
N SER A 55 2.50 -7.18 -7.83
CA SER A 55 1.86 -5.96 -8.30
C SER A 55 0.95 -5.31 -7.26
N GLU A 56 0.14 -6.11 -6.54
CA GLU A 56 -0.68 -5.65 -5.41
C GLU A 56 0.19 -5.09 -4.28
N ALA A 57 1.26 -5.81 -3.92
CA ALA A 57 2.18 -5.38 -2.89
C ALA A 57 2.85 -4.05 -3.26
N ARG A 58 3.23 -3.86 -4.52
CA ARG A 58 3.79 -2.58 -5.01
C ARG A 58 2.82 -1.43 -4.79
N LEU A 59 1.58 -1.56 -5.27
CA LEU A 59 0.57 -0.51 -5.15
C LEU A 59 0.26 -0.20 -3.69
N LEU A 60 0.06 -1.23 -2.86
CA LEU A 60 -0.28 -1.06 -1.44
C LEU A 60 0.82 -0.34 -0.66
N ILE A 61 2.09 -0.73 -0.84
CA ILE A 61 3.20 -0.09 -0.14
C ILE A 61 3.36 1.37 -0.61
N ARG A 62 3.29 1.62 -1.93
CA ARG A 62 3.39 2.99 -2.46
C ARG A 62 2.26 3.87 -1.95
N ALA A 63 1.01 3.40 -1.98
CA ALA A 63 -0.14 4.12 -1.45
C ALA A 63 0.07 4.50 0.03
N ALA A 64 0.47 3.53 0.86
CA ALA A 64 0.73 3.77 2.28
C ALA A 64 1.88 4.77 2.53
N LEU A 65 2.93 4.75 1.71
CA LEU A 65 4.05 5.70 1.80
C LEU A 65 3.65 7.11 1.33
N LYS A 66 2.89 7.21 0.24
CA LYS A 66 2.34 8.49 -0.25
C LYS A 66 1.46 9.15 0.81
N GLU A 67 0.53 8.39 1.39
CA GLU A 67 -0.35 8.88 2.46
C GLU A 67 0.44 9.32 3.70
N ARG A 68 1.48 8.57 4.07
CA ARG A 68 2.39 8.94 5.17
C ARG A 68 3.14 10.24 4.88
N LYS A 69 3.60 10.45 3.64
CA LYS A 69 4.27 11.70 3.20
C LYS A 69 3.29 12.89 3.27
N LYS A 70 2.07 12.74 2.75
CA LYS A 70 0.99 13.74 2.83
C LYS A 70 0.69 14.11 4.30
N SER A 71 0.53 13.11 5.16
CA SER A 71 0.28 13.31 6.61
C SER A 71 1.43 14.01 7.34
N SER A 72 2.68 13.67 7.03
CA SER A 72 3.86 14.32 7.61
C SER A 72 3.97 15.78 7.18
N ASN A 73 3.67 16.09 5.91
CA ASN A 73 3.67 17.46 5.41
C ASN A 73 2.57 18.30 6.05
N LYS A 74 1.36 17.74 6.24
CA LYS A 74 0.27 18.41 6.96
C LYS A 74 0.66 18.78 8.40
N LYS A 75 1.32 17.87 9.13
CA LYS A 75 1.84 18.15 10.48
C LYS A 75 2.87 19.29 10.50
N LYS A 76 3.79 19.33 9.54
CA LYS A 76 4.80 20.40 9.41
C LYS A 76 4.17 21.76 9.12
N LYS A 77 3.15 21.81 8.25
CA LYS A 77 2.39 23.04 7.96
C LYS A 77 1.70 23.55 9.24
N ASN A 78 1.03 22.67 9.98
CA ASN A 78 0.36 23.04 11.23
C ASN A 78 1.33 23.51 12.33
N SER A 79 2.52 22.90 12.46
CA SER A 79 3.52 23.35 13.44
C SER A 79 4.13 24.71 13.11
N ASN A 80 4.27 25.03 11.82
CA ASN A 80 4.82 26.31 11.38
C ASN A 80 3.80 27.45 11.48
N GLY A 81 2.49 27.17 11.32
CA GLY A 81 1.43 28.16 11.51
C GLY A 81 1.23 28.61 12.96
N LEU A 82 1.57 27.77 13.96
CA LEU A 82 1.50 28.16 15.38
C LEU A 82 2.65 29.09 15.81
N LEU A 83 3.76 29.16 15.06
CA LEU A 83 4.92 30.00 15.40
C LEU A 83 4.83 31.42 14.84
N SER A 84 3.88 31.71 13.93
CA SER A 84 3.72 33.04 13.32
C SER A 84 2.78 33.99 14.08
N ASN A 85 2.05 33.53 15.10
CA ASN A 85 1.06 34.36 15.82
C ASN A 85 1.57 34.98 17.14
N GLY A 86 2.89 35.00 17.38
CA GLY A 86 3.49 35.39 18.67
C GLY A 86 4.40 36.62 18.67
N ARG A 87 4.30 37.52 17.67
CA ARG A 87 5.10 38.76 17.64
C ARG A 87 4.28 39.96 17.16
N ASN A 88 3.41 40.47 18.00
CA ASN A 88 3.12 41.90 18.00
C ASN A 88 2.63 42.33 19.39
N GLY A 89 3.57 42.76 20.23
CA GLY A 89 3.32 43.29 21.56
C GLY A 89 4.30 44.41 21.88
N GLY A 90 3.88 45.64 21.59
CA GLY A 90 4.17 46.87 22.33
C GLY A 90 5.61 47.42 22.33
N ILE A 91 5.82 48.54 21.62
CA ILE A 91 6.53 49.70 22.16
C ILE A 91 5.77 50.96 21.73
N ASP A 92 5.14 51.61 22.70
CA ASP A 92 4.52 52.93 22.60
C ASP A 92 5.58 54.00 22.34
N ALA A 93 5.33 54.87 21.37
CA ALA A 93 5.98 56.18 21.28
C ALA A 93 4.90 57.23 20.95
N MET A 94 4.59 58.04 21.95
CA MET A 94 3.75 59.23 21.85
C MET A 94 4.49 60.33 21.07
N ASP A 95 3.82 61.01 20.14
CA ASP A 95 3.93 62.47 20.04
C ASP A 95 2.73 63.08 19.29
N GLU A 96 2.25 64.19 19.83
CA GLU A 96 1.12 65.00 19.35
C GLU A 96 1.50 65.85 18.13
N ASP A 97 0.59 66.10 17.18
CA ASP A 97 -0.20 67.35 17.12
C ASP A 97 -0.81 67.67 15.72
N SER A 98 -2.06 68.15 15.77
CA SER A 98 -2.73 69.14 14.90
C SER A 98 -2.99 68.94 13.37
N HIS A 99 -4.29 68.73 13.09
CA HIS A 99 -5.16 69.38 12.08
C HIS A 99 -4.84 69.36 10.56
N HIS A 100 -5.74 68.76 9.76
CA HIS A 100 -6.51 69.46 8.69
C HIS A 100 -7.66 68.60 8.13
N ARG A 101 -8.81 69.24 7.90
CA ARG A 101 -10.03 68.70 7.26
C ARG A 101 -9.88 68.73 5.73
N HIS A 102 -10.35 67.70 5.01
CA HIS A 102 -11.35 67.82 3.92
C HIS A 102 -11.72 66.43 3.36
N GLY A 103 -12.96 66.30 2.88
CA GLY A 103 -13.57 65.03 2.48
C GLY A 103 -13.12 64.48 1.13
N GLY A 104 -13.48 63.23 0.91
CA GLY A 104 -13.31 62.52 -0.36
C GLY A 104 -13.84 61.08 -0.23
N ASP A 105 -14.96 60.82 -0.89
CA ASP A 105 -15.50 59.48 -1.15
C ASP A 105 -14.42 58.52 -1.67
N GLY A 106 -14.42 57.29 -1.16
CA GLY A 106 -13.45 56.27 -1.56
C GLY A 106 -13.85 54.89 -1.04
N ILE A 107 -14.83 54.32 -1.73
CA ILE A 107 -15.19 52.90 -1.88
C ILE A 107 -14.34 51.90 -1.05
N ASP A 108 -15.07 51.26 -0.14
CA ASP A 108 -14.81 49.95 0.47
C ASP A 108 -14.30 48.94 -0.57
N THR A 109 -12.99 48.67 -0.53
CA THR A 109 -12.43 47.46 -1.13
C THR A 109 -12.11 46.52 0.00
N GLY A 110 -13.12 45.75 0.38
CA GLY A 110 -12.95 44.58 1.20
C GLY A 110 -11.86 43.71 0.59
N ASP A 111 -10.75 43.61 1.31
CA ASP A 111 -9.74 42.58 1.14
C ASP A 111 -10.43 41.24 1.45
N VAL A 112 -11.03 40.66 0.41
CA VAL A 112 -11.44 39.27 0.42
C VAL A 112 -10.13 38.49 0.34
N GLY A 113 -9.57 38.21 1.52
CA GLY A 113 -8.66 37.11 1.71
C GLY A 113 -9.37 35.85 1.26
N GLY A 114 -9.19 35.53 -0.03
CA GLY A 114 -9.60 34.27 -0.60
C GLY A 114 -8.68 33.21 -0.02
N ASP A 115 -9.08 32.66 1.12
CA ASP A 115 -8.70 31.31 1.53
C ASP A 115 -9.27 30.37 0.47
N GLY A 116 -8.54 30.26 -0.64
CA GLY A 116 -8.72 29.24 -1.63
C GLY A 116 -8.33 27.92 -0.98
N ASP A 117 -9.28 27.32 -0.27
CA ASP A 117 -9.36 25.88 -0.04
C ASP A 117 -9.59 25.20 -1.41
N GLY A 118 -8.59 25.32 -2.27
CA GLY A 118 -8.34 24.36 -3.33
C GLY A 118 -7.59 23.21 -2.69
N ASP A 119 -8.31 22.37 -1.94
CA ASP A 119 -7.96 20.96 -1.90
C ASP A 119 -8.20 20.46 -3.34
N GLU A 120 -7.26 20.79 -4.24
CA GLU A 120 -7.04 20.03 -5.44
C GLU A 120 -6.66 18.64 -4.92
N GLU A 121 -7.67 17.77 -4.85
CA GLU A 121 -7.45 16.34 -4.97
C GLU A 121 -6.76 16.15 -6.32
N GLU A 122 -5.44 16.35 -6.33
CA GLU A 122 -4.58 15.87 -7.39
C GLU A 122 -4.84 14.37 -7.44
N ASP A 123 -5.72 14.00 -8.38
CA ASP A 123 -5.85 12.67 -8.93
C ASP A 123 -4.45 12.28 -9.44
N ASP A 124 -3.60 11.81 -8.51
CA ASP A 124 -2.21 11.37 -8.69
C ASP A 124 -2.14 10.04 -9.50
N ASP A 125 -3.02 9.86 -10.48
CA ASP A 125 -3.05 8.76 -11.44
C ASP A 125 -2.14 9.02 -12.65
N VAL A 126 -1.28 10.04 -12.60
CA VAL A 126 -0.26 10.27 -13.63
C VAL A 126 0.97 9.46 -13.26
N ASP A 127 1.15 8.31 -13.92
CA ASP A 127 2.35 7.47 -14.02
C ASP A 127 3.63 8.13 -13.49
N GLU A 128 3.77 8.15 -12.16
CA GLU A 128 4.99 8.65 -11.53
C GLU A 128 6.11 7.71 -11.94
N LYS A 129 7.23 8.26 -12.42
CA LYS A 129 8.44 7.48 -12.64
C LYS A 129 8.75 6.71 -11.37
N GLU A 130 8.81 5.39 -11.47
CA GLU A 130 9.13 4.49 -10.36
C GLU A 130 10.61 4.09 -10.37
N ASP A 131 11.49 5.01 -10.74
CA ASP A 131 12.93 4.73 -10.72
C ASP A 131 13.49 4.64 -9.29
N GLU A 132 14.73 4.15 -9.17
CA GLU A 132 15.37 3.96 -7.86
C GLU A 132 15.41 5.24 -7.02
N ILE A 133 15.60 6.40 -7.65
CA ILE A 133 15.67 7.69 -6.97
C ILE A 133 14.30 8.06 -6.37
N SER A 134 13.24 7.97 -7.16
CA SER A 134 11.87 8.25 -6.69
C SER A 134 11.45 7.28 -5.58
N ASN A 135 11.84 6.00 -5.65
CA ASN A 135 11.55 5.00 -4.62
C ASN A 135 12.27 5.31 -3.30
N ILE A 136 13.52 5.78 -3.36
CA ILE A 136 14.27 6.22 -2.18
C ILE A 136 13.60 7.45 -1.54
N GLU A 137 13.21 8.43 -2.35
CA GLU A 137 12.53 9.62 -1.85
C GLU A 137 11.17 9.29 -1.22
N LEU A 138 10.40 8.41 -1.86
CA LEU A 138 9.08 7.99 -1.37
C LEU A 138 9.16 7.23 -0.04
N ALA A 139 10.14 6.34 0.12
CA ALA A 139 10.36 5.64 1.39
C ALA A 139 10.85 6.58 2.50
N GLY A 140 11.56 7.64 2.12
CA GLY A 140 12.07 8.68 3.00
C GLY A 140 13.46 8.36 3.57
N PRO A 141 14.19 9.40 4.05
CA PRO A 141 15.62 9.32 4.37
C PRO A 141 15.96 8.44 5.57
N ASN A 142 14.98 8.10 6.41
CA ASN A 142 15.15 7.25 7.60
C ASN A 142 14.62 5.83 7.38
N SER A 143 14.21 5.48 6.16
CA SER A 143 13.74 4.13 5.87
C SER A 143 14.91 3.14 5.81
N ASN A 144 14.62 1.89 6.15
CA ASN A 144 15.63 0.83 6.15
C ASN A 144 15.97 0.43 4.70
N GLU A 145 17.23 0.08 4.43
CA GLU A 145 17.73 -0.48 3.17
C GLU A 145 16.84 -1.61 2.62
N VAL A 146 16.26 -2.43 3.50
CA VAL A 146 15.31 -3.49 3.12
C VAL A 146 14.10 -2.91 2.37
N VAL A 147 13.57 -1.76 2.81
CA VAL A 147 12.42 -1.11 2.15
C VAL A 147 12.81 -0.63 0.75
N HIS A 148 13.98 -0.02 0.60
CA HIS A 148 14.47 0.43 -0.71
C HIS A 148 14.64 -0.73 -1.68
N LYS A 149 15.30 -1.81 -1.24
CA LYS A 149 15.47 -3.03 -2.06
C LYS A 149 14.13 -3.65 -2.42
N THR A 150 13.19 -3.67 -1.47
CA THR A 150 11.84 -4.22 -1.69
C THR A 150 11.09 -3.39 -2.73
N LEU A 151 11.06 -2.05 -2.62
CA LEU A 151 10.39 -1.19 -3.60
C LEU A 151 10.98 -1.36 -5.01
N ASN A 152 12.31 -1.40 -5.12
CA ASN A 152 12.96 -1.61 -6.41
C ASN A 152 12.64 -2.98 -7.00
N TYR A 153 12.63 -4.04 -6.17
CA TYR A 153 12.20 -5.37 -6.60
C TYR A 153 10.74 -5.35 -7.07
N LEU A 154 9.83 -4.79 -6.28
CA LEU A 154 8.42 -4.73 -6.61
C LEU A 154 8.17 -3.94 -7.89
N THR A 155 8.82 -2.79 -8.10
CA THR A 155 8.71 -2.04 -9.36
C THR A 155 9.21 -2.83 -10.57
N ASN A 156 10.36 -3.49 -10.45
CA ASN A 156 10.98 -4.21 -11.58
C ASN A 156 10.22 -5.49 -11.95
N PHE A 157 9.69 -6.20 -10.95
CA PHE A 157 9.04 -7.51 -11.13
C PHE A 157 7.51 -7.45 -11.07
N SER A 158 6.91 -6.27 -10.96
CA SER A 158 5.46 -6.12 -11.11
C SER A 158 5.02 -6.44 -12.53
N ARG A 159 4.19 -7.49 -12.65
CA ARG A 159 3.61 -7.92 -13.93
C ARG A 159 2.54 -6.95 -14.44
N PHE A 160 1.79 -6.36 -13.51
CA PHE A 160 0.73 -5.39 -13.75
C PHE A 160 1.11 -4.05 -13.10
N LYS A 161 1.33 -3.01 -13.91
CA LYS A 161 1.72 -1.67 -13.41
C LYS A 161 0.51 -0.76 -13.13
N ASN A 162 -0.55 -0.88 -13.93
CA ASN A 162 -1.72 -0.02 -13.82
C ASN A 162 -2.64 -0.49 -12.69
N THR A 163 -3.16 0.45 -11.89
CA THR A 163 -4.13 0.16 -10.81
C THR A 163 -5.35 -0.60 -11.32
N SER A 164 -5.93 -0.13 -12.43
CA SER A 164 -7.09 -0.76 -13.07
C SER A 164 -6.82 -2.20 -13.54
N SER A 165 -5.61 -2.48 -14.04
CA SER A 165 -5.19 -3.84 -14.41
C SER A 165 -5.10 -4.73 -13.17
N VAL A 166 -4.50 -4.24 -12.07
CA VAL A 166 -4.38 -5.00 -10.81
C VAL A 166 -5.74 -5.35 -10.24
N GLU A 167 -6.67 -4.38 -10.16
CA GLU A 167 -8.03 -4.62 -9.67
C GLU A 167 -8.80 -5.63 -10.53
N THR A 168 -8.62 -5.58 -11.84
CA THR A 168 -9.27 -6.52 -12.76
C THR A 168 -8.70 -7.93 -12.59
N VAL A 169 -7.38 -8.05 -12.44
CA VAL A 169 -6.70 -9.33 -12.19
C VAL A 169 -7.12 -9.91 -10.83
N GLU A 170 -7.22 -9.09 -9.79
CA GLU A 170 -7.68 -9.52 -8.47
C GLU A 170 -9.09 -10.11 -8.55
N LYS A 171 -10.03 -9.44 -9.23
CA LYS A 171 -11.38 -9.96 -9.46
C LYS A 171 -11.36 -11.27 -10.23
N LEU A 172 -10.60 -11.32 -11.34
CA LEU A 172 -10.47 -12.52 -12.17
C LEU A 172 -9.94 -13.73 -11.37
N LEU A 173 -8.92 -13.53 -10.54
CA LEU A 173 -8.33 -14.57 -9.71
C LEU A 173 -9.30 -15.06 -8.62
N ASN A 174 -10.04 -14.15 -7.99
CA ASN A 174 -11.06 -14.49 -7.00
C ASN A 174 -12.22 -15.26 -7.63
N ASP A 175 -12.75 -14.78 -8.77
CA ASP A 175 -13.81 -15.46 -9.51
C ASP A 175 -13.35 -16.86 -9.95
N PHE A 176 -12.13 -16.99 -10.47
CA PHE A 176 -11.55 -18.27 -10.85
C PHE A 176 -11.44 -19.25 -9.66
N SER A 177 -11.04 -18.75 -8.49
CA SER A 177 -10.95 -19.54 -7.26
C SER A 177 -12.25 -20.25 -6.92
N GLU A 178 -13.39 -19.59 -7.13
CA GLU A 178 -14.72 -20.14 -6.84
C GLU A 178 -15.20 -21.18 -7.86
N HIS A 179 -14.64 -21.19 -9.07
CA HIS A 179 -14.99 -22.13 -10.15
C HIS A 179 -14.08 -23.37 -10.22
N CYS A 180 -13.14 -23.49 -9.29
CA CYS A 180 -12.29 -24.67 -9.13
C CYS A 180 -13.02 -25.78 -8.35
N ASN A 181 -12.47 -27.00 -8.35
CA ASN A 181 -13.03 -28.12 -7.58
C ASN A 181 -13.02 -27.82 -6.07
N GLU A 182 -11.99 -27.08 -5.64
CA GLU A 182 -11.84 -26.55 -4.29
C GLU A 182 -11.40 -25.09 -4.38
N PRO A 183 -11.85 -24.21 -3.47
CA PRO A 183 -11.39 -22.83 -3.42
C PRO A 183 -9.87 -22.78 -3.29
N LEU A 184 -9.23 -21.95 -4.12
CA LEU A 184 -7.80 -21.76 -4.06
C LEU A 184 -7.41 -20.99 -2.80
N HIS A 185 -6.27 -21.39 -2.25
CA HIS A 185 -5.65 -20.73 -1.11
C HIS A 185 -5.12 -19.36 -1.54
N PRO A 186 -5.18 -18.31 -0.70
CA PRO A 186 -4.65 -16.98 -1.03
C PRO A 186 -3.21 -17.01 -1.55
N PHE A 187 -2.37 -17.89 -0.99
CA PHE A 187 -1.00 -18.12 -1.47
C PHE A 187 -0.95 -18.55 -2.94
N GLU A 188 -1.84 -19.45 -3.38
CA GLU A 188 -1.89 -19.92 -4.77
C GLU A 188 -2.30 -18.78 -5.72
N LEU A 189 -3.27 -17.96 -5.30
CA LEU A 189 -3.70 -16.78 -6.06
C LEU A 189 -2.57 -15.76 -6.20
N ALA A 190 -1.85 -15.48 -5.11
CA ALA A 190 -0.70 -14.59 -5.12
C ALA A 190 0.42 -15.11 -6.04
N GLN A 191 0.67 -16.43 -6.06
CA GLN A 191 1.64 -17.05 -6.97
C GLN A 191 1.17 -16.96 -8.43
N LEU A 192 -0.10 -17.23 -8.75
CA LEU A 192 -0.65 -17.10 -10.11
C LEU A 192 -0.63 -15.65 -10.63
N GLY A 193 -0.81 -14.67 -9.75
CA GLY A 193 -0.68 -13.25 -10.08
C GLY A 193 0.77 -12.81 -10.30
N THR A 194 1.73 -13.47 -9.63
CA THR A 194 3.16 -13.11 -9.66
C THR A 194 3.92 -13.83 -10.78
N LEU A 195 3.73 -15.14 -10.92
CA LEU A 195 4.48 -15.98 -11.85
C LEU A 195 3.81 -15.94 -13.22
N GLU A 196 4.58 -15.55 -14.24
CA GLU A 196 4.14 -15.62 -15.63
C GLU A 196 4.36 -17.03 -16.18
N CYS A 197 3.39 -17.92 -15.95
CA CYS A 197 3.43 -19.29 -16.48
C CYS A 197 2.92 -19.32 -17.93
N GLU A 198 3.62 -20.04 -18.81
CA GLU A 198 3.27 -20.22 -20.22
C GLU A 198 2.10 -21.20 -20.41
N ASP A 199 2.12 -22.28 -19.63
CA ASP A 199 1.12 -23.33 -19.71
C ASP A 199 0.70 -23.87 -18.34
N SER A 200 -0.36 -24.67 -18.36
CA SER A 200 -0.90 -25.31 -17.16
C SER A 200 0.07 -26.31 -16.52
N GLU A 201 0.99 -26.92 -17.29
CA GLU A 201 1.96 -27.88 -16.77
C GLU A 201 3.04 -27.16 -15.96
N GLU A 202 3.59 -26.07 -16.50
CA GLU A 202 4.52 -25.18 -15.82
C GLU A 202 3.88 -24.61 -14.54
N ALA A 203 2.65 -24.10 -14.62
CA ALA A 203 1.96 -23.56 -13.47
C ALA A 203 1.79 -24.59 -12.34
N LYS A 204 1.43 -25.84 -12.68
CA LYS A 204 1.32 -26.94 -11.69
C LYS A 204 2.67 -27.44 -11.20
N SER A 205 3.73 -27.31 -11.99
CA SER A 205 5.10 -27.65 -11.60
C SER A 205 5.65 -26.63 -10.59
N LEU A 206 5.43 -25.33 -10.84
CA LEU A 206 5.86 -24.24 -9.96
C LEU A 206 4.96 -24.09 -8.72
N ILE A 207 3.68 -24.44 -8.83
CA ILE A 207 2.70 -24.37 -7.75
C ILE A 207 2.04 -25.74 -7.56
N PRO A 208 2.73 -26.71 -6.93
CA PRO A 208 2.26 -28.11 -6.83
C PRO A 208 0.93 -28.29 -6.10
N SER A 209 0.54 -27.33 -5.24
CA SER A 209 -0.73 -27.38 -4.53
C SER A 209 -1.96 -27.24 -5.45
N LEU A 210 -1.78 -26.78 -6.70
CA LEU A 210 -2.83 -26.67 -7.71
C LEU A 210 -3.21 -28.00 -8.37
N THR A 211 -2.36 -29.03 -8.33
CA THR A 211 -2.46 -30.22 -9.19
C THR A 211 -3.85 -30.88 -9.19
N ASN A 212 -4.48 -30.97 -8.02
CA ASN A 212 -5.79 -31.65 -7.86
C ASN A 212 -6.98 -30.68 -7.75
N LYS A 213 -6.74 -29.36 -7.71
CA LYS A 213 -7.80 -28.35 -7.48
C LYS A 213 -8.41 -27.81 -8.76
N VAL A 214 -7.65 -27.81 -9.85
CA VAL A 214 -8.06 -27.21 -11.12
C VAL A 214 -7.65 -28.03 -12.32
N SER A 215 -8.50 -28.06 -13.35
CA SER A 215 -8.19 -28.74 -14.61
C SER A 215 -7.22 -27.93 -15.48
N ASP A 216 -6.47 -28.62 -16.34
CA ASP A 216 -5.48 -27.99 -17.22
C ASP A 216 -6.15 -26.98 -18.18
N VAL A 217 -7.34 -27.30 -18.69
CA VAL A 217 -8.11 -26.44 -19.60
C VAL A 217 -8.56 -25.15 -18.91
N GLN A 218 -9.07 -25.24 -17.68
CA GLN A 218 -9.47 -24.06 -16.91
C GLN A 218 -8.26 -23.20 -16.58
N LEU A 219 -7.17 -23.81 -16.11
CA LEU A 219 -5.95 -23.10 -15.76
C LEU A 219 -5.34 -22.40 -16.97
N GLN A 220 -5.27 -23.08 -18.13
CA GLN A 220 -4.79 -22.47 -19.37
C GLN A 220 -5.63 -21.27 -19.81
N THR A 221 -6.95 -21.34 -19.61
CA THR A 221 -7.88 -20.25 -19.93
C THR A 221 -7.57 -19.03 -19.06
N LEU A 222 -7.43 -19.21 -17.75
CA LEU A 222 -7.03 -18.15 -16.83
C LEU A 222 -5.68 -17.55 -17.21
N LEU A 223 -4.65 -18.38 -17.44
CA LEU A 223 -3.30 -17.91 -17.77
C LEU A 223 -3.29 -17.04 -19.03
N THR A 224 -4.07 -17.45 -20.04
CA THR A 224 -4.25 -16.69 -21.29
C THR A 224 -4.94 -15.35 -21.05
N GLU A 225 -5.92 -15.33 -20.14
CA GLU A 225 -6.63 -14.10 -19.78
C GLU A 225 -5.76 -13.12 -18.99
N LEU A 226 -4.99 -13.61 -18.01
CA LEU A 226 -4.05 -12.79 -17.24
C LEU A 226 -3.03 -12.06 -18.12
N ARG A 227 -2.55 -12.68 -19.21
CA ARG A 227 -1.61 -12.03 -20.15
C ARG A 227 -2.17 -10.79 -20.83
N LYS A 228 -3.50 -10.67 -20.98
CA LYS A 228 -4.12 -9.50 -21.63
C LYS A 228 -3.95 -8.22 -20.80
N TYR A 229 -3.78 -8.36 -19.48
CA TYR A 229 -3.66 -7.26 -18.54
C TYR A 229 -2.21 -6.89 -18.23
N GLN A 230 -1.26 -7.69 -18.72
CA GLN A 230 0.16 -7.45 -18.54
C GLN A 230 0.56 -6.15 -19.21
N THR A 231 1.21 -5.28 -18.45
CA THR A 231 1.74 -4.01 -18.97
C THR A 231 3.03 -4.29 -19.71
N LEU A 232 3.08 -3.96 -21.00
CA LEU A 232 4.32 -3.97 -21.78
C LEU A 232 5.30 -2.97 -21.14
N SER A 233 6.47 -3.47 -20.75
CA SER A 233 7.52 -2.64 -20.14
C SER A 233 8.41 -1.96 -21.18
#